data_AF-A0A1J5MWN2-F1
#
_entry.id   AF-A0A1J5MWN2-F1
#
_cell.length_a   1.000
_cell.length_b   1.000
_cell.length_c   1.000
_cell.angle_alpha   90.00
_cell.angle_beta   90.00
_cell.angle_gamma   90.00
#
_symmetry.space_group_name_H-M   'P 1'
#
loop_
_entity.id
_entity.type
_entity.pdbx_description
1 polymer ?
#
loop_
_entity_poly.entity_id
_entity_poly.type
_entity_poly.pdbx_seq_one_letter_code
_entity_poly.pdbx_strand_id
1 'polypeptide(L)'
;MKKLILLAISLCVVFAWGCSKKVQTEPEVVVVEEKEVVVEQPATPVDPMAVYKAEYDALPVTHTVTKGECLWWISEYKHVYNDPFMWPMIYKANRDKIKNPDLIYPGQQFDVPRYGFDLEEVKASRKDAGAPWKALEPGQDAVIPAEMRAALGYSF
;
A
#
# COMPACT_ATOMS: atom_id res chain seq x y z
N MET A 1 -10.05 48.59 30.54
CA MET A 1 -9.20 49.79 30.32
C MET A 1 -7.81 49.27 29.95
N LYS A 2 -7.54 48.94 28.68
CA LYS A 2 -6.80 49.78 27.71
C LYS A 2 -5.48 50.32 28.30
N LYS A 3 -4.35 49.75 27.86
CA LYS A 3 -3.18 50.47 27.31
C LYS A 3 -2.18 49.48 26.70
N LEU A 4 -2.07 49.58 25.38
CA LEU A 4 -1.00 49.05 24.52
C LEU A 4 0.30 49.83 24.78
N ILE A 5 1.46 49.17 24.75
CA ILE A 5 2.73 49.78 24.31
C ILE A 5 3.52 48.75 23.48
N LEU A 6 4.01 49.22 22.33
CA LEU A 6 4.72 48.56 21.25
C LEU A 6 6.25 48.70 21.36
N LEU A 7 6.98 47.77 20.70
CA LEU A 7 8.26 47.92 19.95
C LEU A 7 9.60 48.25 20.68
N ALA A 8 10.62 47.39 20.51
CA ALA A 8 11.81 47.63 19.65
C ALA A 8 13.13 46.88 20.07
N ILE A 9 13.68 46.11 19.12
CA ILE A 9 15.09 46.03 18.66
C ILE A 9 16.24 46.11 19.71
N SER A 10 17.04 45.04 19.82
CA SER A 10 18.46 45.15 20.19
C SER A 10 19.30 44.02 19.57
N LEU A 11 20.06 44.38 18.54
CA LEU A 11 21.16 43.66 17.93
C LEU A 11 22.46 44.38 18.37
N CYS A 12 23.41 43.69 19.01
CA CYS A 12 24.82 44.08 19.24
C CYS A 12 25.54 42.89 19.94
N VAL A 13 26.18 41.95 19.24
CA VAL A 13 27.56 41.91 18.71
C VAL A 13 28.66 41.87 19.78
N VAL A 14 29.54 40.86 19.62
CA VAL A 14 30.90 40.59 20.14
C VAL A 14 31.15 40.35 21.63
N PHE A 15 31.56 39.11 21.95
CA PHE A 15 32.70 38.87 22.84
C PHE A 15 33.63 37.82 22.23
N ALA A 16 34.87 38.25 21.99
CA ALA A 16 35.99 37.46 21.52
C ALA A 16 36.66 36.71 22.69
N TRP A 17 37.11 35.48 22.46
CA TRP A 17 38.52 35.08 22.61
C TRP A 17 38.66 33.56 22.52
N GLY A 18 39.59 33.14 21.68
CA GLY A 18 40.02 31.75 21.61
C GLY A 18 41.16 31.62 20.60
N CYS A 19 42.36 32.04 21.00
CA CYS A 19 43.59 31.70 20.30
C CYS A 19 43.68 30.18 20.16
N SER A 20 43.75 29.67 18.93
CA SER A 20 44.28 28.33 18.69
C SER A 20 45.42 28.41 17.68
N LYS A 21 46.56 27.92 18.17
CA LYS A 21 47.90 27.96 17.62
C LYS A 21 47.92 27.24 16.26
N LYS A 22 48.36 27.93 15.20
CA LYS A 22 48.69 27.28 13.92
C LYS A 22 49.82 26.27 14.15
N VAL A 23 49.48 24.99 14.06
CA VAL A 23 50.44 23.92 13.78
C VAL A 23 50.28 23.60 12.30
N GLN A 24 51.37 23.79 11.57
CA GLN A 24 51.52 23.38 10.20
C GLN A 24 52.13 21.98 10.23
N THR A 25 51.39 21.00 9.70
CA THR A 25 51.90 19.66 9.42
C THR A 25 51.53 19.32 7.99
N GLU A 26 52.55 18.98 7.21
CA GLU A 26 52.46 18.52 5.82
C GLU A 26 51.55 17.29 5.69
N PRO A 27 50.86 17.13 4.54
CA PRO A 27 50.02 15.97 4.30
C PRO A 27 50.87 14.75 3.96
N GLU A 28 51.02 13.83 4.92
CA GLU A 28 51.37 12.46 4.60
C GLU A 28 50.11 11.76 4.05
N VAL A 29 50.27 11.21 2.85
CA VAL A 29 49.25 10.52 2.08
C VAL A 29 48.85 9.24 2.83
N VAL A 30 47.81 9.34 3.66
CA VAL A 30 47.04 8.17 4.06
C VAL A 30 45.96 8.00 3.01
N VAL A 31 46.17 7.00 2.15
CA VAL A 31 45.12 6.44 1.31
C VAL A 31 44.05 5.90 2.28
N VAL A 32 43.08 6.75 2.60
CA VAL A 32 41.80 6.29 3.13
C VAL A 32 41.18 5.53 1.98
N GLU A 33 41.15 4.21 2.11
CA GLU A 33 40.25 3.37 1.34
C GLU A 33 38.84 3.92 1.59
N GLU A 34 38.39 4.77 0.68
CA GLU A 34 37.00 5.15 0.56
C GLU A 34 36.29 3.87 0.14
N LYS A 35 35.91 3.09 1.15
CA LYS A 35 34.83 2.14 1.01
C LYS A 35 33.63 2.98 0.66
N GLU A 36 33.38 3.13 -0.64
CA GLU A 36 32.08 3.49 -1.17
C GLU A 36 31.10 2.59 -0.44
N VAL A 37 30.40 3.17 0.54
CA VAL A 37 29.14 2.61 0.99
C VAL A 37 28.23 2.85 -0.21
N VAL A 38 28.27 1.90 -1.13
CA VAL A 38 27.21 1.68 -2.09
C VAL A 38 25.98 1.49 -1.23
N VAL A 39 25.24 2.58 -1.06
CA VAL A 39 23.85 2.50 -0.67
C VAL A 39 23.20 1.76 -1.83
N GLU A 40 23.04 0.46 -1.68
CA GLU A 40 22.23 -0.35 -2.59
C GLU A 40 20.81 0.19 -2.52
N GLN A 41 20.55 1.20 -3.35
CA GLN A 41 19.22 1.64 -3.70
C GLN A 41 18.64 0.48 -4.51
N PRO A 42 17.64 -0.27 -4.01
CA PRO A 42 17.07 -1.36 -4.79
C PRO A 42 16.57 -0.78 -6.10
N ALA A 43 17.08 -1.30 -7.22
CA ALA A 43 16.68 -0.90 -8.56
C ALA A 43 15.14 -0.93 -8.66
N THR A 44 14.54 0.25 -8.68
CA THR A 44 13.09 0.44 -8.77
C THR A 44 12.59 -0.09 -10.11
N PRO A 45 11.47 -0.83 -10.17
CA PRO A 45 10.88 -1.23 -11.44
C PRO A 45 10.45 0.03 -12.22
N VAL A 46 11.04 0.26 -13.41
CA VAL A 46 10.61 1.32 -14.33
C VAL A 46 9.37 0.94 -15.15
N ASP A 47 8.96 -0.34 -15.08
CA ASP A 47 7.74 -0.85 -15.70
C ASP A 47 6.54 -0.59 -14.77
N PRO A 48 5.54 0.22 -15.19
CA PRO A 48 4.32 0.46 -14.41
C PRO A 48 3.61 -0.82 -13.98
N MET A 49 3.62 -1.88 -14.82
CA MET A 49 3.02 -3.16 -14.48
C MET A 49 3.75 -3.83 -13.31
N ALA A 50 5.07 -3.75 -13.27
CA ALA A 50 5.87 -4.31 -12.19
C ALA A 50 5.68 -3.55 -10.87
N VAL A 51 5.51 -2.22 -10.92
CA VAL A 51 5.15 -1.41 -9.73
C VAL A 51 3.79 -1.84 -9.20
N TYR A 52 2.77 -1.91 -10.06
CA TYR A 52 1.44 -2.37 -9.67
C TYR A 52 1.46 -3.80 -9.10
N LYS A 53 2.21 -4.72 -9.72
CA LYS A 53 2.35 -6.09 -9.21
C LYS A 53 2.98 -6.13 -7.82
N ALA A 54 4.04 -5.35 -7.60
CA ALA A 54 4.69 -5.27 -6.28
C ALA A 54 3.74 -4.68 -5.21
N GLU A 55 2.95 -3.67 -5.56
CA GLU A 55 1.92 -3.12 -4.67
C GLU A 55 0.81 -4.14 -4.37
N TYR A 56 0.34 -4.86 -5.40
CA TYR A 56 -0.64 -5.93 -5.29
C TYR A 56 -0.15 -7.07 -4.38
N ASP A 57 1.12 -7.48 -4.53
CA ASP A 57 1.76 -8.52 -3.72
C ASP A 57 1.93 -8.11 -2.25
N ALA A 58 2.01 -6.80 -1.97
CA ALA A 58 2.10 -6.26 -0.63
C ALA A 58 0.74 -6.18 0.11
N LEU A 59 -0.38 -6.44 -0.58
CA LEU A 59 -1.71 -6.39 0.02
C LEU A 59 -1.94 -7.52 1.03
N PRO A 60 -2.78 -7.29 2.06
CA PRO A 60 -3.06 -8.31 3.06
C PRO A 60 -3.77 -9.53 2.44
N VAL A 61 -3.30 -10.74 2.77
CA VAL A 61 -3.92 -12.00 2.32
C VAL A 61 -4.97 -12.54 3.28
N THR A 62 -5.25 -11.80 4.36
CA THR A 62 -6.27 -12.15 5.36
C THR A 62 -7.02 -10.92 5.83
N HIS A 63 -8.30 -11.06 6.16
CA HIS A 63 -9.13 -10.03 6.79
C HIS A 63 -9.71 -10.56 8.10
N THR A 64 -9.73 -9.73 9.15
CA THR A 64 -10.39 -10.07 10.42
C THR A 64 -11.72 -9.33 10.49
N VAL A 65 -12.81 -10.09 10.56
CA VAL A 65 -14.17 -9.56 10.54
C VAL A 65 -14.41 -8.62 11.71
N THR A 66 -14.87 -7.42 11.43
CA THR A 66 -15.26 -6.43 12.45
C THR A 66 -16.78 -6.44 12.68
N LYS A 67 -17.22 -5.81 13.76
CA LYS A 67 -18.64 -5.82 14.14
C LYS A 67 -19.50 -5.12 13.08
N GLY A 68 -20.46 -5.86 12.55
CA GLY A 68 -21.41 -5.36 11.57
C GLY A 68 -20.95 -5.54 10.13
N GLU A 69 -19.83 -6.20 9.85
CA GLU A 69 -19.43 -6.50 8.47
C GLU A 69 -20.25 -7.65 7.86
N CYS A 70 -20.33 -7.64 6.53
CA CYS A 70 -20.77 -8.76 5.71
C CYS A 70 -19.74 -8.99 4.60
N LEU A 71 -19.80 -10.14 3.91
CA LEU A 71 -18.81 -10.48 2.87
C LEU A 71 -18.76 -9.44 1.74
N TRP A 72 -19.91 -8.84 1.40
CA TRP A 72 -20.02 -7.74 0.43
C TRP A 72 -19.16 -6.54 0.82
N TRP A 73 -19.32 -6.03 2.05
CA TRP A 73 -18.55 -4.89 2.54
C TRP A 73 -17.06 -5.20 2.67
N ILE A 74 -16.71 -6.44 3.04
CA ILE A 74 -15.29 -6.85 3.09
C ILE A 74 -14.67 -6.78 1.70
N SER A 75 -15.33 -7.29 0.67
CA SER A 75 -14.81 -7.25 -0.71
C SER A 75 -14.72 -5.84 -1.31
N GLU A 76 -15.55 -4.91 -0.83
CA GLU A 76 -15.55 -3.50 -1.23
C GLU A 76 -14.31 -2.74 -0.73
N TYR A 77 -13.60 -3.24 0.28
CA TYR A 77 -12.41 -2.56 0.77
C TYR A 77 -11.30 -2.52 -0.28
N LYS A 78 -10.62 -1.36 -0.38
CA LYS A 78 -9.48 -1.13 -1.29
C LYS A 78 -8.33 -2.10 -1.08
N HIS A 79 -8.07 -2.50 0.16
CA HIS A 79 -7.03 -3.46 0.48
C HIS A 79 -7.49 -4.91 0.27
N VAL A 80 -8.75 -5.14 -0.10
CA VAL A 80 -9.33 -6.45 -0.46
C VAL A 80 -9.48 -6.51 -1.98
N TYR A 81 -10.65 -6.25 -2.56
CA TYR A 81 -10.81 -6.26 -4.03
C TYR A 81 -11.23 -4.91 -4.60
N ASN A 82 -11.57 -3.93 -3.76
CA ASN A 82 -12.26 -2.72 -4.18
C ASN A 82 -13.47 -3.03 -5.10
N ASP A 83 -14.12 -4.16 -4.88
CA ASP A 83 -15.18 -4.67 -5.74
C ASP A 83 -16.14 -5.53 -4.92
N PRO A 84 -17.33 -5.01 -4.61
CA PRO A 84 -18.29 -5.73 -3.78
C PRO A 84 -18.80 -7.02 -4.44
N PHE A 85 -18.77 -7.13 -5.77
CA PHE A 85 -19.26 -8.32 -6.47
C PHE A 85 -18.28 -9.51 -6.39
N MET A 86 -17.08 -9.30 -5.84
CA MET A 86 -16.08 -10.35 -5.65
C MET A 86 -16.20 -11.05 -4.28
N TRP A 87 -17.19 -10.72 -3.45
CA TRP A 87 -17.45 -11.39 -2.18
C TRP A 87 -17.55 -12.93 -2.27
N PRO A 88 -18.09 -13.56 -3.35
CA PRO A 88 -18.16 -15.02 -3.43
C PRO A 88 -16.79 -15.69 -3.45
N MET A 89 -15.74 -14.99 -3.87
CA MET A 89 -14.37 -15.54 -3.82
C MET A 89 -13.86 -15.69 -2.38
N ILE A 90 -14.18 -14.73 -1.51
CA ILE A 90 -13.87 -14.84 -0.07
C ILE A 90 -14.62 -16.04 0.50
N TYR A 91 -15.90 -16.19 0.17
CA TYR A 91 -16.69 -17.33 0.62
C TYR A 91 -16.11 -18.67 0.13
N LYS A 92 -15.75 -18.77 -1.15
CA LYS A 92 -15.19 -19.98 -1.77
C LYS A 92 -13.85 -20.39 -1.13
N ALA A 93 -12.99 -19.42 -0.82
CA ALA A 93 -11.72 -19.68 -0.15
C ALA A 93 -11.88 -20.14 1.31
N ASN A 94 -12.98 -19.77 1.97
CA ASN A 94 -13.20 -19.98 3.41
C ASN A 94 -14.40 -20.90 3.71
N ARG A 95 -14.74 -21.84 2.83
CA ARG A 95 -15.90 -22.76 3.00
C ARG A 95 -15.79 -23.66 4.23
N ASP A 96 -14.57 -23.91 4.68
CA ASP A 96 -14.28 -24.60 5.93
C ASP A 96 -14.72 -23.76 7.15
N LYS A 97 -14.53 -22.43 7.11
CA LYS A 97 -14.83 -21.46 8.19
C LYS A 97 -16.25 -20.89 8.12
N ILE A 98 -16.82 -20.74 6.92
CA ILE A 98 -18.12 -20.09 6.68
C ILE A 98 -19.14 -21.13 6.22
N LYS A 99 -20.12 -21.45 7.08
CA LYS A 99 -21.19 -22.40 6.75
C LYS A 99 -22.35 -21.76 5.99
N ASN A 100 -22.66 -20.52 6.32
CA ASN A 100 -23.66 -19.71 5.64
C ASN A 100 -23.02 -18.37 5.28
N PRO A 101 -22.97 -17.96 3.99
CA PRO A 101 -22.35 -16.70 3.57
C PRO A 101 -23.02 -15.47 4.18
N ASP A 102 -24.30 -15.56 4.56
CA ASP A 102 -25.05 -14.46 5.20
C ASP A 102 -24.79 -14.35 6.71
N LEU A 103 -24.03 -15.30 7.29
CA LEU A 103 -23.82 -15.38 8.73
C LEU A 103 -22.32 -15.49 9.05
N ILE A 104 -21.69 -14.33 9.16
CA ILE A 104 -20.31 -14.17 9.63
C ILE A 104 -20.29 -13.47 10.99
N TYR A 105 -19.24 -13.71 11.77
CA TYR A 105 -19.13 -13.24 13.15
C TYR A 105 -17.86 -12.40 13.35
N PRO A 106 -17.90 -11.38 14.21
CA PRO A 106 -16.72 -10.58 14.53
C PRO A 106 -15.59 -11.44 15.12
N GLY A 107 -14.36 -11.14 14.72
CA GLY A 107 -13.16 -11.87 15.14
C GLY A 107 -12.83 -13.10 14.30
N GLN A 108 -13.68 -13.51 13.35
CA GLN A 108 -13.31 -14.52 12.37
C GLN A 108 -12.22 -13.98 11.44
N GLN A 109 -11.23 -14.82 11.10
CA GLN A 109 -10.19 -14.48 10.15
C GLN A 109 -10.43 -15.23 8.84
N PHE A 110 -10.62 -14.48 7.75
CA PHE A 110 -10.84 -15.01 6.41
C PHE A 110 -9.63 -14.80 5.53
N ASP A 111 -9.34 -15.82 4.73
CA ASP A 111 -8.33 -15.75 3.67
C ASP A 111 -8.88 -14.96 2.49
N VAL A 112 -8.08 -14.05 1.96
CA VAL A 112 -8.40 -13.23 0.79
C VAL A 112 -7.50 -13.71 -0.36
N PRO A 113 -7.99 -14.57 -1.26
CA PRO A 113 -7.17 -15.09 -2.35
C PRO A 113 -6.69 -13.95 -3.27
N ARG A 114 -5.38 -13.93 -3.53
CA ARG A 114 -4.73 -13.01 -4.48
C ARG A 114 -4.41 -13.65 -5.82
N TYR A 115 -4.26 -14.97 -5.80
CA TYR A 115 -3.85 -15.78 -6.93
C TYR A 115 -4.64 -17.09 -6.96
N GLY A 116 -4.54 -17.82 -8.06
CA GLY A 116 -5.20 -19.12 -8.23
C GLY A 116 -6.63 -19.05 -8.78
N PHE A 117 -7.03 -17.89 -9.30
CA PHE A 117 -8.27 -17.68 -10.04
C PHE A 117 -7.98 -16.92 -11.34
N ASP A 118 -8.84 -17.07 -12.34
CA ASP A 118 -8.74 -16.39 -13.63
C ASP A 118 -9.87 -15.36 -13.83
N LEU A 119 -9.84 -14.66 -14.97
CA LEU A 119 -10.84 -13.62 -15.28
C LEU A 119 -12.26 -14.21 -15.40
N GLU A 120 -12.39 -15.44 -15.88
CA GLU A 120 -13.69 -16.09 -16.03
C GLU A 120 -14.28 -16.48 -14.68
N GLU A 121 -13.44 -16.89 -13.73
CA GLU A 121 -13.84 -17.11 -12.34
C GLU A 121 -14.25 -15.81 -11.64
N VAL A 122 -13.57 -14.70 -11.91
CA VAL A 122 -13.99 -13.37 -11.41
C VAL A 122 -15.36 -12.99 -11.99
N LYS A 123 -15.56 -13.13 -13.31
CA LYS A 123 -16.86 -12.88 -13.97
C LYS A 123 -17.97 -13.77 -13.42
N ALA A 124 -17.68 -15.05 -13.17
CA ALA A 124 -18.62 -15.99 -12.58
C ALA A 124 -18.99 -15.58 -11.15
N SER A 125 -18.01 -15.21 -10.33
CA SER A 125 -18.24 -14.69 -8.98
C SER A 125 -19.11 -13.43 -9.00
N ARG A 126 -18.82 -12.50 -9.91
CA ARG A 126 -19.63 -11.28 -10.08
C ARG A 126 -21.07 -11.61 -10.49
N LYS A 127 -21.26 -12.56 -11.41
CA LYS A 127 -22.58 -13.07 -11.81
C LYS A 127 -23.34 -13.68 -10.63
N ASP A 128 -22.69 -14.53 -9.83
CA ASP A 128 -23.28 -15.18 -8.66
C ASP A 128 -23.66 -14.16 -7.57
N ALA A 129 -22.89 -13.08 -7.45
CA ALA A 129 -23.19 -11.94 -6.59
C ALA A 129 -24.33 -11.04 -7.12
N GLY A 130 -24.89 -11.34 -8.30
CA GLY A 130 -26.00 -10.58 -8.90
C GLY A 130 -25.57 -9.37 -9.73
N ALA A 131 -24.31 -9.32 -10.20
CA ALA A 131 -23.88 -8.27 -11.12
C ALA A 131 -24.73 -8.28 -12.41
N PRO A 132 -25.11 -7.10 -12.94
CA PRO A 132 -25.84 -7.06 -14.19
C PRO A 132 -24.95 -7.59 -15.32
N TRP A 133 -25.55 -8.24 -16.33
CA TRP A 133 -24.82 -8.84 -17.45
C TRP A 133 -23.87 -7.87 -18.19
N LYS A 134 -24.17 -6.57 -18.16
CA LYS A 134 -23.35 -5.50 -18.76
C LYS A 134 -22.10 -5.16 -17.94
N ALA A 135 -22.04 -5.58 -16.68
CA ALA A 135 -20.95 -5.29 -15.75
C ALA A 135 -20.38 -6.59 -15.16
N LEU A 136 -20.26 -7.64 -15.96
CA LEU A 136 -19.62 -8.88 -15.50
C LEU A 136 -18.11 -8.76 -15.40
N GLU A 137 -17.50 -7.87 -16.18
CA GLU A 137 -16.08 -7.57 -16.07
C GLU A 137 -15.82 -6.74 -14.81
N PRO A 138 -14.75 -7.03 -14.04
CA PRO A 138 -14.36 -6.21 -12.90
C PRO A 138 -14.04 -4.79 -13.39
N GLY A 139 -14.34 -3.78 -12.58
CA GLY A 139 -14.09 -2.38 -12.94
C GLY A 139 -12.59 -2.05 -13.06
N GLN A 140 -12.26 -0.92 -13.69
CA GLN A 140 -10.87 -0.43 -13.78
C GLN A 140 -10.26 -0.10 -12.40
N ASP A 141 -11.11 0.16 -11.41
CA ASP A 141 -10.73 0.41 -10.02
C ASP A 141 -10.67 -0.87 -9.17
N ALA A 142 -11.06 -2.03 -9.71
CA ALA A 142 -10.95 -3.30 -9.00
C ALA A 142 -9.48 -3.69 -8.80
N VAL A 143 -9.19 -4.26 -7.63
CA VAL A 143 -7.88 -4.73 -7.21
C VAL A 143 -7.75 -6.20 -7.60
N ILE A 144 -7.27 -6.40 -8.82
CA ILE A 144 -7.09 -7.71 -9.49
C ILE A 144 -5.63 -7.92 -9.89
N PRO A 145 -5.19 -9.16 -10.17
CA PRO A 145 -3.83 -9.41 -10.62
C PRO A 145 -3.43 -8.57 -11.84
N ALA A 146 -2.16 -8.18 -11.91
CA ALA A 146 -1.61 -7.31 -12.96
C ALA A 146 -1.89 -7.86 -14.37
N GLU A 147 -1.76 -9.17 -14.53
CA GLU A 147 -1.99 -9.91 -15.77
C GLU A 147 -3.45 -9.78 -16.22
N MET A 148 -4.39 -9.76 -15.26
CA MET A 148 -5.82 -9.61 -15.50
C MET A 148 -6.17 -8.16 -15.88
N ARG A 149 -5.54 -7.17 -15.23
CA ARG A 149 -5.62 -5.75 -15.63
C ARG A 149 -5.15 -5.55 -17.08
N ALA A 150 -3.99 -6.13 -17.43
CA ALA A 150 -3.46 -6.06 -18.79
C ALA A 150 -4.42 -6.70 -19.80
N ALA A 151 -4.99 -7.87 -19.49
CA ALA A 151 -5.94 -8.56 -20.36
C ALA A 151 -7.23 -7.74 -20.61
N LEU A 152 -7.66 -6.94 -19.65
CA LEU A 152 -8.79 -6.01 -19.77
C LEU A 152 -8.43 -4.68 -20.43
N GLY A 153 -7.15 -4.46 -20.76
CA GLY A 153 -6.66 -3.20 -21.35
C GLY A 153 -6.66 -2.03 -20.37
N TYR A 154 -6.62 -2.30 -19.06
CA TYR A 154 -6.52 -1.25 -18.05
C TYR A 154 -5.10 -0.71 -17.98
N SER A 155 -4.97 0.55 -17.55
CA SER A 155 -3.65 1.20 -17.34
C SER A 155 -2.89 0.52 -16.19
N PHE A 156 -1.73 1.02 -15.80
CA PHE A 156 -1.08 0.64 -14.54
C PHE A 156 -0.77 1.90 -13.76
#